data_AF-A0AAW8U8Y9-F1
#
_entry.id   AF-A0AAW8U8Y9-F1
#
_cell.length_a   1.000
_cell.length_b   1.000
_cell.length_c   1.000
_cell.angle_alpha   90.00
_cell.angle_beta   90.00
_cell.angle_gamma   90.00
#
_symmetry.space_group_name_H-M   'P 1'
#
loop_
_entity.id
_entity.type
_entity.pdbx_description
1 polymer ?
#
loop_
_entity_poly.entity_id
_entity_poly.type
_entity_poly.pdbx_seq_one_letter_code
_entity_poly.pdbx_strand_id
1 'polypeptide(L)'
;MSIYKNYKLVTLDQRFIAETIARTGSEQLLDKLTRSYVGLYDNQESWYLPLRANIGKNKPPGAFFETPFPTDNPHFKRPGIDFEKALFVLDEFIIPIRNTLPQEQAKLINEQSNIISDDFERYVLKLENISKKSPSYRFSTVPLFPDGMEKIKQITSKEREETMENELKIQATNEEIIELTEKQKYINLLKMAIEEGEISETQNLNEAIYLIDDIKISGDFDYGVRGLDHNVLLLDDQNWVDILQWGTIIVPETSSYVSDKSISELEEIGYHAVPLVENHKYTMEENDLQLINDLAKLKESAAALNTSVKESDAEKFSKLSPNQRQAILSELASQQHHSSEYHPNKPEIESPDFEI
;
A
#
# COMPACT_ATOMS: atom_id res chain seq x y z
N MET A 1 2.51 -4.51 26.79
CA MET A 1 2.48 -5.97 26.52
C MET A 1 3.66 -6.28 25.63
N SER A 2 4.50 -7.24 26.02
CA SER A 2 5.75 -7.54 25.32
C SER A 2 5.47 -8.25 23.99
N ILE A 3 5.85 -7.63 22.88
CA ILE A 3 5.63 -8.07 21.48
C ILE A 3 6.78 -9.00 21.02
N TYR A 4 7.34 -9.81 21.91
CA TYR A 4 8.43 -10.73 21.56
C TYR A 4 7.86 -12.10 21.21
N LYS A 5 8.14 -12.59 20.00
CA LYS A 5 7.88 -13.99 19.65
C LYS A 5 8.81 -14.86 20.52
N ASN A 6 8.24 -15.62 21.46
CA ASN A 6 9.02 -16.58 22.24
C ASN A 6 9.49 -17.71 21.32
N TYR A 7 10.80 -17.87 21.19
CA TYR A 7 11.37 -18.93 20.34
C TYR A 7 11.31 -20.30 21.02
N LYS A 8 11.25 -21.35 20.21
CA LYS A 8 11.38 -22.75 20.65
C LYS A 8 12.76 -23.28 20.27
N LEU A 9 13.44 -23.94 21.20
CA LEU A 9 14.66 -24.70 20.91
C LEU A 9 14.29 -26.15 20.60
N VAL A 10 14.70 -26.65 19.44
CA VAL A 10 14.29 -27.97 18.95
C VAL A 10 15.44 -28.75 18.34
N THR A 11 15.26 -30.06 18.22
CA THR A 11 15.99 -30.94 17.31
C THR A 11 15.00 -31.57 16.33
N LEU A 12 15.51 -32.19 15.27
CA LEU A 12 14.67 -32.76 14.21
C LEU A 12 14.69 -34.28 14.26
N ASP A 13 13.56 -34.91 13.96
CA ASP A 13 13.49 -36.34 13.72
C ASP A 13 14.35 -36.71 12.50
N GLN A 14 15.14 -37.78 12.62
CA GLN A 14 16.03 -38.23 11.55
C GLN A 14 15.27 -38.65 10.30
N ARG A 15 14.01 -39.09 10.43
CA ARG A 15 13.12 -39.43 9.32
C ARG A 15 12.95 -38.26 8.35
N PHE A 16 12.76 -37.04 8.87
CA PHE A 16 12.61 -35.85 8.04
C PHE A 16 13.83 -35.60 7.14
N ILE A 17 15.03 -35.77 7.68
CA ILE A 17 16.27 -35.60 6.91
C ILE A 17 16.40 -36.68 5.85
N ALA A 18 16.14 -37.94 6.20
CA ALA A 18 16.17 -39.06 5.26
C ALA A 18 15.17 -38.87 4.11
N GLU A 19 13.93 -38.50 4.43
CA GLU A 19 12.86 -38.25 3.46
C GLU A 19 13.17 -37.03 2.58
N THR A 20 13.72 -35.96 3.16
CA THR A 20 14.09 -34.76 2.38
C THR A 20 15.25 -35.06 1.42
N ILE A 21 16.24 -35.86 1.83
CA ILE A 21 17.32 -36.30 0.94
C ILE A 21 16.75 -37.18 -0.18
N ALA A 22 15.89 -38.15 0.15
CA ALA A 22 15.24 -38.99 -0.85
C ALA A 22 14.44 -38.17 -1.87
N ARG A 23 13.72 -37.13 -1.41
CA ARG A 23 12.91 -36.24 -2.26
C ARG A 23 13.75 -35.31 -3.13
N THR A 24 14.86 -34.79 -2.62
CA THR A 24 15.60 -33.67 -3.26
C THR A 24 16.95 -34.06 -3.85
N GLY A 25 17.47 -35.24 -3.51
CA GLY A 25 18.83 -35.68 -3.84
C GLY A 25 19.94 -34.86 -3.15
N SER A 26 19.61 -33.93 -2.26
CA SER A 26 20.58 -33.00 -1.68
C SER A 26 21.19 -33.55 -0.38
N GLU A 27 22.42 -34.04 -0.47
CA GLU A 27 23.22 -34.51 0.67
C GLU A 27 23.65 -33.41 1.66
N GLN A 28 23.38 -32.14 1.35
CA GLN A 28 23.69 -31.01 2.24
C GLN A 28 23.04 -31.11 3.63
N LEU A 29 22.12 -32.04 3.84
CA LEU A 29 21.41 -32.28 5.09
C LEU A 29 22.03 -33.37 5.98
N LEU A 30 22.96 -34.19 5.45
CA LEU A 30 23.53 -35.34 6.16
C LEU A 30 24.29 -34.92 7.45
N ASP A 31 25.07 -33.84 7.41
CA ASP A 31 25.84 -33.34 8.56
C ASP A 31 25.02 -32.48 9.55
N LYS A 32 23.69 -32.64 9.57
CA LYS A 32 22.78 -31.71 10.29
C LYS A 32 21.88 -32.36 11.34
N LEU A 33 21.86 -33.69 11.41
CA LEU A 33 21.01 -34.46 12.32
C LEU A 33 21.19 -34.14 13.81
N THR A 34 22.35 -33.62 14.20
CA THR A 34 22.67 -33.34 15.61
C THR A 34 22.56 -31.86 15.99
N ARG A 35 22.07 -31.00 15.08
CA ARG A 35 22.01 -29.56 15.32
C ARG A 35 20.77 -29.20 16.14
N SER A 36 20.93 -28.21 17.00
CA SER A 36 19.81 -27.51 17.63
C SER A 36 19.33 -26.38 16.72
N TYR A 37 18.02 -26.18 16.68
CA TYR A 37 17.37 -25.18 15.85
C TYR A 37 16.52 -24.25 16.69
N VAL A 38 16.42 -23.00 16.25
CA VAL A 38 15.51 -21.99 16.76
C VAL A 38 14.29 -21.98 15.84
N GLY A 39 13.12 -22.28 16.39
CA GLY A 39 11.83 -22.00 15.76
C GLY A 39 11.34 -20.63 16.22
N LEU A 40 11.38 -19.65 15.32
CA LEU A 40 10.85 -18.28 15.54
C LEU A 40 9.41 -18.10 15.03
N TYR A 41 9.02 -19.04 14.20
CA TYR A 41 7.78 -19.10 13.46
C TYR A 41 6.79 -19.97 14.22
N ASP A 42 5.49 -19.65 14.12
CA ASP A 42 4.47 -20.49 14.73
C ASP A 42 4.33 -21.84 14.00
N ASN A 43 3.44 -22.70 14.50
CA ASN A 43 3.24 -24.04 13.92
C ASN A 43 2.71 -24.01 12.46
N GLN A 44 2.32 -22.85 11.93
CA GLN A 44 1.85 -22.67 10.55
C GLN A 44 2.97 -22.19 9.61
N GLU A 45 3.92 -21.42 10.14
CA GLU A 45 5.04 -20.81 9.42
C GLU A 45 6.28 -21.75 9.35
N SER A 46 6.45 -22.67 10.31
CA SER A 46 7.28 -23.91 10.22
C SER A 46 8.75 -23.81 9.79
N TRP A 47 9.38 -22.63 9.88
CA TRP A 47 10.80 -22.45 9.60
C TRP A 47 11.68 -22.60 10.85
N TYR A 48 12.73 -23.40 10.72
CA TYR A 48 13.67 -23.72 11.79
C TYR A 48 15.10 -23.33 11.38
N LEU A 49 15.71 -22.46 12.18
CA LEU A 49 17.00 -21.85 11.90
C LEU A 49 18.10 -22.49 12.76
N PRO A 50 19.12 -23.14 12.17
CA PRO A 50 20.13 -23.87 12.95
C PRO A 50 21.06 -22.93 13.70
N LEU A 51 21.32 -23.28 14.97
CA LEU A 51 22.37 -22.66 15.78
C LEU A 51 23.75 -23.19 15.39
N ARG A 52 24.73 -22.31 15.43
CA ARG A 52 26.13 -22.60 15.16
C ARG A 52 26.97 -22.01 16.28
N ALA A 53 27.94 -22.78 16.78
CA ALA A 53 28.99 -22.23 17.64
C ALA A 53 30.06 -21.42 16.85
N ASN A 54 30.07 -21.58 15.53
CA ASN A 54 31.00 -20.92 14.62
C ASN A 54 30.36 -20.70 13.24
N ILE A 55 29.87 -19.49 12.99
CA ILE A 55 29.49 -19.03 11.65
C ILE A 55 30.77 -18.84 10.83
N GLY A 56 30.82 -19.44 9.63
CA GLY A 56 32.00 -19.42 8.77
C GLY A 56 32.37 -18.01 8.32
N LYS A 57 33.67 -17.67 8.30
CA LYS A 57 34.17 -16.32 7.94
C LYS A 57 33.73 -15.85 6.55
N ASN A 58 33.55 -16.79 5.62
CA ASN A 58 33.18 -16.50 4.23
C ASN A 58 31.66 -16.56 3.99
N LYS A 59 30.85 -16.52 5.05
CA LYS A 59 29.39 -16.52 4.92
C LYS A 59 28.92 -15.23 4.24
N PRO A 60 28.02 -15.32 3.24
CA PRO A 60 27.50 -14.13 2.58
C PRO A 60 26.84 -13.17 3.58
N PRO A 61 27.01 -11.84 3.42
CA PRO A 61 26.26 -10.87 4.21
C PRO A 61 24.74 -11.08 4.08
N GLY A 62 24.05 -11.02 5.22
CA GLY A 62 22.61 -11.26 5.31
C GLY A 62 22.20 -12.74 5.26
N ALA A 63 23.13 -13.69 5.31
CA ALA A 63 22.83 -15.13 5.36
C ALA A 63 22.95 -15.74 6.76
N PHE A 64 23.08 -14.92 7.80
CA PHE A 64 23.25 -15.31 9.19
C PHE A 64 22.89 -14.17 10.14
N PHE A 65 22.69 -14.51 11.41
CA PHE A 65 22.56 -13.57 12.52
C PHE A 65 23.55 -13.95 13.63
N GLU A 66 24.36 -13.03 14.12
CA GLU A 66 25.33 -13.32 15.19
C GLU A 66 24.66 -13.25 16.56
N THR A 67 25.01 -14.19 17.44
CA THR A 67 24.47 -14.24 18.80
C THR A 67 25.62 -14.30 19.82
N PRO A 68 26.45 -13.23 19.91
CA PRO A 68 27.61 -13.21 20.79
C PRO A 68 27.20 -13.24 22.27
N PHE A 69 28.06 -13.81 23.11
CA PHE A 69 27.98 -13.76 24.56
C PHE A 69 29.38 -13.93 25.16
N PRO A 70 29.65 -13.42 26.37
CA PRO A 70 30.91 -13.62 27.08
C PRO A 70 31.14 -15.11 27.35
N THR A 71 32.28 -15.63 26.89
CA THR A 71 32.66 -17.02 27.09
C THR A 71 34.15 -17.23 26.87
N ASP A 72 34.76 -18.03 27.75
CA ASP A 72 36.15 -18.51 27.57
C ASP A 72 36.20 -19.87 26.85
N ASN A 73 35.05 -20.47 26.57
CA ASN A 73 34.97 -21.75 25.87
C ASN A 73 35.41 -21.61 24.40
N PRO A 74 36.52 -22.24 23.97
CA PRO A 74 37.09 -22.07 22.62
C PRO A 74 36.24 -22.70 21.50
N HIS A 75 35.23 -23.49 21.84
CA HIS A 75 34.29 -24.05 20.88
C HIS A 75 33.31 -22.99 20.34
N PHE A 76 33.02 -21.94 21.10
CA PHE A 76 32.22 -20.80 20.68
C PHE A 76 33.11 -19.71 20.07
N LYS A 77 33.37 -19.82 18.76
CA LYS A 77 34.24 -18.88 18.04
C LYS A 77 33.47 -17.68 17.49
N ARG A 78 32.27 -17.95 16.98
CA ARG A 78 31.39 -16.97 16.36
C ARG A 78 29.96 -17.51 16.41
N PRO A 79 29.36 -17.56 17.61
CA PRO A 79 28.03 -18.11 17.79
C PRO A 79 26.99 -17.33 16.98
N GLY A 80 26.04 -18.03 16.39
CA GLY A 80 24.98 -17.40 15.59
C GLY A 80 23.99 -18.38 15.00
N ILE A 81 23.05 -17.82 14.24
CA ILE A 81 21.98 -18.50 13.51
C ILE A 81 22.34 -18.48 12.02
N ASP A 82 22.25 -19.63 11.35
CA ASP A 82 22.68 -19.79 9.94
C ASP A 82 21.49 -19.95 9.00
N PHE A 83 21.04 -18.85 8.39
CA PHE A 83 19.87 -18.79 7.50
C PHE A 83 20.02 -19.67 6.26
N GLU A 84 21.22 -19.77 5.70
CA GLU A 84 21.50 -20.61 4.53
C GLU A 84 21.19 -22.09 4.80
N LYS A 85 21.22 -22.51 6.06
CA LYS A 85 20.98 -23.89 6.46
C LYS A 85 19.61 -24.09 7.14
N ALA A 86 18.72 -23.10 7.03
CA ALA A 86 17.34 -23.18 7.51
C ALA A 86 16.56 -24.31 6.82
N LEU A 87 15.59 -24.85 7.54
CA LEU A 87 14.75 -25.96 7.10
C LEU A 87 13.28 -25.61 7.36
N PHE A 88 12.43 -25.97 6.40
CA PHE A 88 10.98 -25.89 6.54
C PHE A 88 10.46 -27.27 6.92
N VAL A 89 9.93 -27.41 8.14
CA VAL A 89 9.70 -28.72 8.77
C VAL A 89 8.31 -28.79 9.38
N LEU A 90 7.57 -29.88 9.12
CA LEU A 90 6.27 -30.12 9.74
C LEU A 90 6.42 -30.45 11.23
N ASP A 91 5.44 -30.03 12.04
CA ASP A 91 5.45 -30.14 13.51
C ASP A 91 5.65 -31.59 14.00
N GLU A 92 5.20 -32.59 13.24
CA GLU A 92 5.37 -34.01 13.57
C GLU A 92 6.83 -34.49 13.59
N PHE A 93 7.73 -33.77 12.92
CA PHE A 93 9.17 -34.08 12.89
C PHE A 93 9.98 -33.22 13.86
N ILE A 94 9.30 -32.44 14.70
CA ILE A 94 9.93 -31.54 15.67
C ILE A 94 10.01 -32.23 17.02
N ILE A 95 11.22 -32.21 17.60
CA ILE A 95 11.49 -32.73 18.92
C ILE A 95 11.90 -31.54 19.80
N PRO A 96 11.00 -31.01 20.65
CA PRO A 96 11.33 -29.92 21.56
C PRO A 96 12.41 -30.34 22.55
N ILE A 97 13.38 -29.45 22.80
CA ILE A 97 14.41 -29.66 23.82
C ILE A 97 14.39 -28.55 24.86
N ARG A 98 14.89 -28.86 26.06
CA ARG A 98 15.05 -27.85 27.11
C ARG A 98 16.03 -26.78 26.63
N ASN A 99 15.72 -25.52 26.91
CA ASN A 99 16.64 -24.43 26.60
C ASN A 99 17.85 -24.49 27.55
N THR A 100 18.96 -24.99 27.03
CA THR A 100 20.26 -25.05 27.73
C THR A 100 21.29 -24.10 27.12
N LEU A 101 20.83 -23.09 26.37
CA LEU A 101 21.72 -22.06 25.83
C LEU A 101 22.27 -21.18 26.95
N PRO A 102 23.48 -20.61 26.78
CA PRO A 102 23.98 -19.54 27.63
C PRO A 102 22.93 -18.42 27.79
N GLN A 103 22.75 -17.94 29.02
CA GLN A 103 21.64 -17.04 29.36
C GLN A 103 21.60 -15.77 28.51
N GLU A 104 22.76 -15.15 28.27
CA GLU A 104 22.85 -13.94 27.44
C GLU A 104 22.54 -14.22 25.97
N GLN A 105 22.98 -15.36 25.44
CA GLN A 105 22.64 -15.80 24.08
C GLN A 105 21.13 -16.02 23.96
N ALA A 106 20.54 -16.72 24.93
CA ALA A 106 19.11 -17.00 24.95
C ALA A 106 18.28 -15.71 25.04
N LYS A 107 18.70 -14.77 25.88
CA LYS A 107 18.06 -13.46 26.04
C LYS A 107 18.10 -12.67 24.74
N LEU A 108 19.28 -12.60 24.09
CA LEU A 108 19.46 -11.89 22.84
C LEU A 108 18.54 -12.42 21.73
N ILE A 109 18.49 -13.76 21.55
CA ILE A 109 17.60 -14.39 20.56
C ILE A 109 16.13 -14.05 20.84
N ASN A 110 15.73 -14.03 22.11
CA ASN A 110 14.34 -13.73 22.47
C ASN A 110 13.97 -12.26 22.20
N GLU A 111 14.83 -11.33 22.64
CA GLU A 111 14.63 -9.89 22.49
C GLU A 111 14.70 -9.43 21.03
N GLN A 112 15.47 -10.13 20.19
CA GLN A 112 15.66 -9.80 18.77
C GLN A 112 14.92 -10.75 17.83
N SER A 113 13.97 -11.55 18.33
CA SER A 113 13.20 -12.53 17.55
C SER A 113 12.56 -11.94 16.28
N ASN A 114 11.98 -10.74 16.36
CA ASN A 114 11.39 -10.05 15.21
C ASN A 114 12.47 -9.69 14.17
N ILE A 115 13.60 -9.10 14.61
CA ILE A 115 14.70 -8.73 13.72
C ILE A 115 15.28 -9.96 13.01
N ILE A 116 15.44 -11.07 13.73
CA ILE A 116 15.96 -12.31 13.15
C ILE A 116 14.99 -12.87 12.10
N SER A 117 13.68 -12.76 12.35
CA SER A 117 12.64 -13.18 11.41
C SER A 117 12.68 -12.31 10.14
N ASP A 118 12.67 -10.99 10.28
CA ASP A 118 12.75 -10.05 9.15
C ASP A 118 14.03 -10.26 8.32
N ASP A 119 15.17 -10.48 8.98
CA ASP A 119 16.44 -10.76 8.32
C ASP A 119 16.41 -12.09 7.55
N PHE A 120 15.78 -13.11 8.13
CA PHE A 120 15.58 -14.39 7.46
C PHE A 120 14.65 -14.25 6.25
N GLU A 121 13.56 -13.51 6.37
CA GLU A 121 12.60 -13.29 5.29
C GLU A 121 13.24 -12.52 4.12
N ARG A 122 13.99 -11.47 4.42
CA ARG A 122 14.82 -10.76 3.43
C ARG A 122 15.81 -11.71 2.75
N TYR A 123 16.42 -12.62 3.50
CA TYR A 123 17.30 -13.63 2.94
C TYR A 123 16.56 -14.56 1.97
N VAL A 124 15.39 -15.08 2.35
CA VAL A 124 14.55 -15.95 1.51
C VAL A 124 14.14 -15.23 0.21
N LEU A 125 13.62 -14.01 0.30
CA LEU A 125 13.20 -13.22 -0.88
C LEU A 125 14.36 -12.88 -1.82
N LYS A 126 15.56 -12.69 -1.26
CA LYS A 126 16.78 -12.50 -2.07
C LYS A 126 17.11 -13.75 -2.88
N LEU A 127 16.88 -14.95 -2.35
CA LEU A 127 17.18 -16.20 -3.07
C LEU A 127 16.34 -16.38 -4.33
N GLU A 128 15.14 -15.81 -4.40
CA GLU A 128 14.29 -15.86 -5.60
C GLU A 128 14.92 -15.12 -6.79
N ASN A 129 15.62 -14.03 -6.49
CA ASN A 129 16.11 -13.07 -7.49
C ASN A 129 17.57 -13.29 -7.89
N ILE A 130 18.24 -14.30 -7.33
CA ILE A 130 19.62 -14.63 -7.67
C ILE A 130 19.68 -15.83 -8.63
N SER A 131 20.76 -15.90 -9.41
CA SER A 131 21.01 -17.03 -10.29
C SER A 131 21.04 -18.35 -9.50
N LYS A 132 20.33 -19.38 -10.00
CA LYS A 132 20.38 -20.75 -9.46
C LYS A 132 21.78 -21.37 -9.47
N LYS A 133 22.70 -20.81 -10.27
CA LYS A 133 24.11 -21.22 -10.34
C LYS A 133 24.98 -20.54 -9.28
N SER A 134 24.49 -19.47 -8.65
CA SER A 134 25.25 -18.72 -7.65
C SER A 134 25.58 -19.59 -6.43
N PRO A 135 26.75 -19.40 -5.79
CA PRO A 135 27.09 -20.09 -4.55
C PRO A 135 26.02 -19.92 -3.47
N SER A 136 25.48 -18.70 -3.31
CA SER A 136 24.45 -18.40 -2.31
C SER A 136 23.16 -19.21 -2.51
N TYR A 137 22.79 -19.50 -3.77
CA TYR A 137 21.65 -20.38 -4.06
C TYR A 137 22.01 -21.85 -3.88
N ARG A 138 23.12 -22.28 -4.51
CA ARG A 138 23.53 -23.71 -4.52
C ARG A 138 23.83 -24.26 -3.14
N PHE A 139 24.41 -23.46 -2.26
CA PHE A 139 24.74 -23.88 -0.90
C PHE A 139 23.58 -23.61 0.08
N SER A 140 22.48 -23.01 -0.33
CA SER A 140 21.33 -22.84 0.55
C SER A 140 20.46 -24.09 0.58
N THR A 141 19.92 -24.43 1.76
CA THR A 141 18.85 -25.43 1.87
C THR A 141 17.46 -24.84 1.79
N VAL A 142 17.31 -23.52 1.86
CA VAL A 142 16.01 -22.85 1.69
C VAL A 142 15.34 -23.21 0.36
N PRO A 143 16.04 -23.23 -0.80
CA PRO A 143 15.43 -23.60 -2.08
C PRO A 143 14.95 -25.06 -2.19
N LEU A 144 15.27 -25.92 -1.21
CA LEU A 144 14.74 -27.29 -1.15
C LEU A 144 13.27 -27.32 -0.69
N PHE A 145 12.74 -26.19 -0.23
CA PHE A 145 11.40 -26.05 0.35
C PHE A 145 10.61 -24.92 -0.32
N PRO A 146 10.16 -25.10 -1.58
CA PRO A 146 9.43 -24.08 -2.33
C PRO A 146 8.16 -23.61 -1.61
N ASP A 147 7.38 -24.53 -1.02
CA ASP A 147 6.17 -24.19 -0.26
C ASP A 147 6.46 -23.24 0.91
N GLY A 148 7.60 -23.43 1.59
CA GLY A 148 8.03 -22.55 2.67
C GLY A 148 8.45 -21.17 2.18
N MET A 149 9.05 -21.08 0.98
CA MET A 149 9.40 -19.79 0.37
C MET A 149 8.14 -19.02 -0.05
N GLU A 150 7.16 -19.71 -0.63
CA GLU A 150 5.89 -19.11 -1.02
C GLU A 150 5.11 -18.56 0.19
N LYS A 151 5.15 -19.26 1.34
CA LYS A 151 4.59 -18.74 2.59
C LYS A 151 5.24 -17.43 3.03
N ILE A 152 6.56 -17.33 3.00
CA ILE A 152 7.26 -16.06 3.32
C ILE A 152 6.81 -14.94 2.37
N LYS A 153 6.68 -15.24 1.07
CA LYS A 153 6.20 -14.26 0.10
C LYS A 153 4.78 -13.76 0.42
N GLN A 154 3.87 -14.66 0.79
CA GLN A 154 2.50 -14.30 1.17
C GLN A 154 2.47 -13.43 2.43
N ILE A 155 3.29 -13.76 3.45
CA ILE A 155 3.43 -12.96 4.68
C ILE A 155 3.89 -11.54 4.33
N THR A 156 5.00 -11.42 3.60
CA THR A 156 5.55 -10.10 3.24
C THR A 156 4.61 -9.29 2.34
N SER A 157 3.87 -9.93 1.42
CA SER A 157 2.87 -9.24 0.60
C SER A 157 1.73 -8.68 1.44
N LYS A 158 1.20 -9.47 2.36
CA LYS A 158 0.11 -9.05 3.24
C LYS A 158 0.51 -7.89 4.15
N GLU A 159 1.71 -7.96 4.75
CA GLU A 159 2.24 -6.86 5.58
C GLU A 159 2.42 -5.56 4.79
N ARG A 160 2.82 -5.65 3.52
CA ARG A 160 2.94 -4.47 2.64
C ARG A 160 1.58 -3.89 2.29
N GLU A 161 0.59 -4.73 2.00
CA GLU A 161 -0.78 -4.30 1.73
C GLU A 161 -1.37 -3.58 2.95
N GLU A 162 -1.24 -4.16 4.16
CA GLU A 162 -1.70 -3.54 5.41
C GLU A 162 -0.99 -2.20 5.69
N THR A 163 0.30 -2.11 5.41
CA THR A 163 1.06 -0.85 5.58
C THR A 163 0.56 0.22 4.60
N MET A 164 0.40 -0.13 3.33
CA MET A 164 -0.08 0.80 2.29
C MET A 164 -1.51 1.26 2.54
N GLU A 165 -2.40 0.37 2.99
CA GLU A 165 -3.76 0.75 3.39
C GLU A 165 -3.77 1.74 4.56
N ASN A 166 -2.87 1.57 5.53
CA ASN A 166 -2.77 2.49 6.65
C ASN A 166 -2.22 3.86 6.22
N GLU A 167 -1.22 3.89 5.34
CA GLU A 167 -0.69 5.13 4.76
C GLU A 167 -1.76 5.90 3.97
N LEU A 168 -2.54 5.20 3.13
CA LEU A 168 -3.65 5.80 2.38
C LEU A 168 -4.74 6.36 3.28
N LYS A 169 -5.09 5.66 4.38
CA LYS A 169 -6.06 6.16 5.37
C LYS A 169 -5.55 7.44 6.05
N ILE A 170 -4.27 7.48 6.41
CA ILE A 170 -3.66 8.67 7.02
C ILE A 170 -3.68 9.85 6.03
N GLN A 171 -3.36 9.60 4.76
CA GLN A 171 -3.38 10.62 3.73
C GLN A 171 -4.79 11.19 3.51
N ALA A 172 -5.79 10.32 3.33
CA ALA A 172 -7.19 10.75 3.18
C ALA A 172 -7.68 11.56 4.38
N THR A 173 -7.31 11.16 5.60
CA THR A 173 -7.67 11.90 6.82
C THR A 173 -7.03 13.30 6.85
N ASN A 174 -5.80 13.43 6.39
CA ASN A 174 -5.12 14.72 6.33
C ASN A 174 -5.72 15.65 5.27
N GLU A 175 -6.10 15.13 4.11
CA GLU A 175 -6.78 15.88 3.05
C GLU A 175 -8.13 16.42 3.55
N GLU A 176 -8.94 15.59 4.22
CA GLU A 176 -10.20 16.02 4.84
C GLU A 176 -9.99 17.13 5.88
N ILE A 177 -8.92 17.05 6.69
CA ILE A 177 -8.59 18.09 7.69
C ILE A 177 -8.20 19.41 7.02
N ILE A 178 -7.45 19.37 5.92
CA ILE A 178 -7.05 20.56 5.16
C ILE A 178 -8.30 21.22 4.57
N GLU A 179 -9.15 20.46 3.90
CA GLU A 179 -10.40 20.96 3.30
C GLU A 179 -11.30 21.62 4.36
N LEU A 180 -11.49 20.97 5.52
CA LEU A 180 -12.26 21.53 6.64
C LEU A 180 -11.65 22.84 7.16
N THR A 181 -10.32 22.93 7.18
CA THR A 181 -9.61 24.15 7.62
C THR A 181 -9.80 25.29 6.63
N GLU A 182 -9.76 25.02 5.33
CA GLU A 182 -9.96 26.01 4.28
C GLU A 182 -11.41 26.48 4.20
N LYS A 183 -12.38 25.55 4.26
CA LYS A 183 -13.79 25.89 4.42
C LYS A 183 -14.02 26.79 5.64
N GLN A 184 -13.42 26.47 6.79
CA GLN A 184 -13.59 27.27 8.00
C GLN A 184 -12.96 28.67 7.88
N LYS A 185 -11.82 28.81 7.19
CA LYS A 185 -11.25 30.12 6.87
C LYS A 185 -12.21 30.93 6.00
N TYR A 186 -12.78 30.31 4.97
CA TYR A 186 -13.73 30.99 4.09
C TYR A 186 -15.00 31.44 4.82
N ILE A 187 -15.55 30.59 5.70
CA ILE A 187 -16.67 30.96 6.57
C ILE A 187 -16.31 32.17 7.44
N ASN A 188 -15.09 32.25 7.97
CA ASN A 188 -14.65 33.40 8.76
C ASN A 188 -14.54 34.68 7.90
N LEU A 189 -14.05 34.57 6.66
CA LEU A 189 -14.00 35.70 5.72
C LEU A 189 -15.41 36.21 5.40
N LEU A 190 -16.37 35.31 5.15
CA LEU A 190 -17.77 35.69 4.95
C LEU A 190 -18.34 36.43 6.16
N LYS A 191 -18.09 35.92 7.38
CA LYS A 191 -18.56 36.58 8.61
C LYS A 191 -17.95 37.98 8.79
N MET A 192 -16.68 38.16 8.47
CA MET A 192 -16.03 39.48 8.50
C MET A 192 -16.65 40.44 7.49
N ALA A 193 -16.86 40.00 6.24
CA ALA A 193 -17.52 40.81 5.21
C ALA A 193 -18.96 41.20 5.59
N ILE A 194 -19.69 40.31 6.29
CA ILE A 194 -21.02 40.61 6.86
C ILE A 194 -20.91 41.68 7.96
N GLU A 195 -19.96 41.54 8.90
CA GLU A 195 -19.76 42.49 10.00
C GLU A 195 -19.34 43.89 9.51
N GLU A 196 -18.55 43.94 8.42
CA GLU A 196 -18.12 45.19 7.77
C GLU A 196 -19.21 45.80 6.87
N GLY A 197 -20.29 45.07 6.61
CA GLY A 197 -21.41 45.51 5.78
C GLY A 197 -21.12 45.49 4.28
N GLU A 198 -20.11 44.76 3.84
CA GLU A 198 -19.79 44.56 2.42
C GLU A 198 -20.77 43.59 1.75
N ILE A 199 -21.27 42.62 2.53
CA ILE A 199 -22.33 41.69 2.15
C ILE A 199 -23.40 41.62 3.24
N SER A 200 -24.62 41.25 2.86
CA SER A 200 -25.73 41.11 3.81
C SER A 200 -26.12 39.64 3.99
N GLU A 201 -26.49 39.27 5.21
CA GLU A 201 -27.14 37.99 5.48
C GLU A 201 -28.67 38.13 5.33
N THR A 202 -29.35 37.07 4.89
CA THR A 202 -30.82 37.03 4.84
C THR A 202 -31.37 35.74 5.44
N GLN A 203 -32.57 35.81 6.00
CA GLN A 203 -33.32 34.62 6.40
C GLN A 203 -34.28 34.14 5.31
N ASN A 204 -34.44 34.92 4.22
CA ASN A 204 -35.31 34.60 3.11
C ASN A 204 -34.53 33.89 1.99
N LEU A 205 -34.84 32.62 1.75
CA LEU A 205 -34.21 31.82 0.69
C LEU A 205 -34.39 32.42 -0.72
N ASN A 206 -35.48 33.14 -0.98
CA ASN A 206 -35.70 33.80 -2.27
C ASN A 206 -34.79 35.01 -2.50
N GLU A 207 -34.22 35.57 -1.43
CA GLU A 207 -33.26 36.67 -1.50
C GLU A 207 -31.82 36.16 -1.42
N ALA A 208 -31.61 34.88 -1.15
CA ALA A 208 -30.27 34.31 -0.99
C ALA A 208 -29.63 33.99 -2.35
N ILE A 209 -28.32 34.21 -2.43
CA ILE A 209 -27.47 33.91 -3.59
C ILE A 209 -26.44 32.82 -3.28
N TYR A 210 -26.20 32.54 -1.99
CA TYR A 210 -25.27 31.50 -1.54
C TYR A 210 -25.68 30.96 -0.18
N LEU A 211 -25.56 29.64 -0.01
CA LEU A 211 -25.76 28.89 1.22
C LEU A 211 -24.46 28.18 1.58
N ILE A 212 -23.96 28.38 2.80
CA ILE A 212 -22.87 27.59 3.36
C ILE A 212 -23.12 27.38 4.85
N ASP A 213 -23.23 26.12 5.26
CA ASP A 213 -23.65 25.73 6.62
C ASP A 213 -24.95 26.45 7.04
N ASP A 214 -24.89 27.32 8.05
CA ASP A 214 -26.02 28.10 8.56
C ASP A 214 -26.13 29.52 7.95
N ILE A 215 -25.19 29.92 7.09
CA ILE A 215 -25.09 31.26 6.52
C ILE A 215 -25.82 31.33 5.18
N LYS A 216 -26.65 32.35 5.02
CA LYS A 216 -27.40 32.68 3.79
C LYS A 216 -27.04 34.08 3.33
N ILE A 217 -26.26 34.18 2.26
CA ILE A 217 -25.82 35.47 1.72
C ILE A 217 -26.92 36.04 0.83
N SER A 218 -27.35 37.27 1.10
CA SER A 218 -28.34 38.04 0.35
C SER A 218 -27.80 38.53 -0.99
N GLY A 219 -28.66 38.59 -2.00
CA GLY A 219 -28.41 39.30 -3.26
C GLY A 219 -28.77 40.79 -3.22
N ASP A 220 -29.15 41.31 -2.05
CA ASP A 220 -29.57 42.70 -1.81
C ASP A 220 -30.61 43.17 -2.83
N PHE A 221 -31.76 42.51 -2.78
CA PHE A 221 -32.86 42.76 -3.69
C PHE A 221 -33.57 44.08 -3.36
N ASP A 222 -33.75 44.93 -4.38
CA ASP A 222 -34.62 46.11 -4.31
C ASP A 222 -35.71 45.99 -5.39
N TYR A 223 -36.97 46.05 -4.97
CA TYR A 223 -38.16 45.81 -5.83
C TYR A 223 -38.08 44.52 -6.69
N GLY A 224 -37.48 43.45 -6.16
CA GLY A 224 -37.33 42.17 -6.86
C GLY A 224 -36.20 42.13 -7.89
N VAL A 225 -35.38 43.17 -7.97
CA VAL A 225 -34.16 43.20 -8.78
C VAL A 225 -32.96 43.00 -7.87
N ARG A 226 -32.11 42.04 -8.22
CA ARG A 226 -30.90 41.73 -7.47
C ARG A 226 -29.87 42.88 -7.58
N GLY A 227 -29.34 43.34 -6.44
CA GLY A 227 -28.32 44.38 -6.37
C GLY A 227 -26.89 43.86 -6.36
N LEU A 228 -26.66 42.66 -5.81
CA LEU A 228 -25.35 42.01 -5.69
C LEU A 228 -25.21 40.76 -6.58
N ASP A 229 -24.16 40.73 -7.39
CA ASP A 229 -23.76 39.55 -8.14
C ASP A 229 -22.94 38.56 -7.28
N HIS A 230 -22.89 37.29 -7.68
CA HIS A 230 -22.18 36.25 -6.95
C HIS A 230 -20.66 36.44 -6.89
N ASN A 231 -20.04 37.27 -7.74
CA ASN A 231 -18.59 37.53 -7.61
C ASN A 231 -18.21 38.14 -6.26
N VAL A 232 -19.17 38.68 -5.52
CA VAL A 232 -18.99 39.10 -4.13
C VAL A 232 -18.53 37.96 -3.19
N LEU A 233 -18.72 36.70 -3.60
CA LEU A 233 -18.29 35.51 -2.87
C LEU A 233 -16.79 35.21 -3.03
N LEU A 234 -16.13 35.81 -4.03
CA LEU A 234 -14.69 35.68 -4.27
C LEU A 234 -13.92 36.63 -3.33
N LEU A 235 -13.83 36.23 -2.06
CA LEU A 235 -13.09 36.96 -1.03
C LEU A 235 -11.61 36.57 -1.08
N ASP A 236 -10.70 37.55 -1.07
CA ASP A 236 -9.25 37.35 -1.08
C ASP A 236 -8.74 36.43 -2.20
N ASP A 237 -8.18 35.26 -1.84
CA ASP A 237 -7.54 34.28 -2.73
C ASP A 237 -8.44 33.09 -3.08
N GLN A 238 -9.74 33.19 -2.75
CA GLN A 238 -10.70 32.11 -2.96
C GLN A 238 -11.09 31.96 -4.43
N ASN A 239 -11.33 30.72 -4.84
CA ASN A 239 -11.74 30.39 -6.20
C ASN A 239 -13.11 29.71 -6.23
N TRP A 240 -13.71 29.68 -7.41
CA TRP A 240 -15.06 29.13 -7.58
C TRP A 240 -15.17 27.63 -7.32
N VAL A 241 -14.11 26.86 -7.54
CA VAL A 241 -14.13 25.40 -7.33
C VAL A 241 -14.40 25.11 -5.85
N ASP A 242 -13.65 25.79 -4.98
CA ASP A 242 -13.76 25.62 -3.53
C ASP A 242 -15.12 26.12 -3.01
N ILE A 243 -15.56 27.30 -3.46
CA ILE A 243 -16.87 27.87 -3.09
C ILE A 243 -18.02 26.93 -3.47
N LEU A 244 -17.96 26.36 -4.69
CA LEU A 244 -18.96 25.40 -5.16
C LEU A 244 -18.90 24.07 -4.42
N GLN A 245 -17.72 23.66 -3.95
CA GLN A 245 -17.53 22.43 -3.16
C GLN A 245 -18.03 22.60 -1.72
N TRP A 246 -17.85 23.77 -1.12
CA TRP A 246 -18.18 24.00 0.29
C TRP A 246 -19.64 24.39 0.55
N GLY A 247 -20.30 25.01 -0.43
CA GLY A 247 -21.65 25.55 -0.29
C GLY A 247 -22.55 25.30 -1.50
N THR A 248 -23.57 26.14 -1.65
CA THR A 248 -24.56 26.02 -2.73
C THR A 248 -24.88 27.40 -3.27
N ILE A 249 -24.66 27.56 -4.58
CA ILE A 249 -24.96 28.80 -5.30
C ILE A 249 -26.42 28.79 -5.70
N ILE A 250 -27.16 29.82 -5.30
CA ILE A 250 -28.58 29.98 -5.63
C ILE A 250 -28.69 31.03 -6.73
N VAL A 251 -29.47 30.75 -7.77
CA VAL A 251 -29.69 31.66 -8.90
C VAL A 251 -31.19 31.98 -8.98
N PRO A 252 -31.68 32.96 -8.19
CA PRO A 252 -33.10 33.29 -8.11
C PRO A 252 -33.76 33.60 -9.47
N GLU A 253 -33.02 34.21 -10.40
CA GLU A 253 -33.55 34.61 -11.71
C GLU A 253 -33.95 33.43 -12.60
N THR A 254 -33.34 32.27 -12.38
CA THR A 254 -33.64 31.04 -13.11
C THR A 254 -34.39 30.03 -12.25
N SER A 255 -34.65 30.37 -10.98
CA SER A 255 -35.15 29.43 -9.97
C SER A 255 -34.32 28.14 -9.99
N SER A 256 -32.99 28.27 -10.00
CA SER A 256 -32.06 27.15 -10.01
C SER A 256 -31.00 27.29 -8.92
N TYR A 257 -30.37 26.18 -8.54
CA TYR A 257 -29.21 26.22 -7.64
C TYR A 257 -28.16 25.19 -8.07
N VAL A 258 -26.89 25.50 -7.81
CA VAL A 258 -25.74 24.66 -8.15
C VAL A 258 -25.22 23.98 -6.90
N SER A 259 -25.34 22.66 -6.83
CA SER A 259 -24.92 21.83 -5.70
C SER A 259 -24.76 20.36 -6.12
N ASP A 260 -23.92 19.62 -5.42
CA ASP A 260 -23.84 18.16 -5.48
C ASP A 260 -24.92 17.47 -4.60
N LYS A 261 -25.58 18.24 -3.73
CA LYS A 261 -26.62 17.77 -2.80
C LYS A 261 -27.98 18.36 -3.14
N SER A 262 -29.02 17.55 -2.99
CA SER A 262 -30.41 18.05 -3.04
C SER A 262 -30.72 18.86 -1.79
N ILE A 263 -31.35 20.02 -1.96
CA ILE A 263 -31.75 20.93 -0.88
C ILE A 263 -33.27 21.05 -0.90
N SER A 264 -33.94 20.28 -0.04
CA SER A 264 -35.40 20.19 -0.01
C SER A 264 -36.08 21.55 0.17
N GLU A 265 -35.51 22.45 0.98
CA GLU A 265 -36.05 23.79 1.21
C GLU A 265 -36.11 24.64 -0.07
N LEU A 266 -35.14 24.47 -0.98
CA LEU A 266 -35.10 25.16 -2.28
C LEU A 266 -36.07 24.51 -3.27
N GLU A 267 -36.14 23.18 -3.28
CA GLU A 267 -37.07 22.43 -4.15
C GLU A 267 -38.54 22.72 -3.80
N GLU A 268 -38.88 22.84 -2.52
CA GLU A 268 -40.24 23.16 -2.04
C GLU A 268 -40.72 24.55 -2.49
N ILE A 269 -39.80 25.51 -2.61
CA ILE A 269 -40.11 26.86 -3.12
C ILE A 269 -39.98 26.96 -4.64
N GLY A 270 -39.75 25.83 -5.33
CA GLY A 270 -39.80 25.72 -6.79
C GLY A 270 -38.46 25.87 -7.50
N TYR A 271 -37.33 25.78 -6.80
CA TYR A 271 -36.01 25.78 -7.43
C TYR A 271 -35.63 24.38 -7.91
N HIS A 272 -34.78 24.31 -8.94
CA HIS A 272 -34.26 23.06 -9.47
C HIS A 272 -32.74 22.98 -9.37
N ALA A 273 -32.24 21.78 -9.06
CA ALA A 273 -30.82 21.50 -8.94
C ALA A 273 -30.12 21.49 -10.31
N VAL A 274 -28.90 22.04 -10.34
CA VAL A 274 -27.96 22.01 -11.46
C VAL A 274 -26.64 21.42 -10.96
N PRO A 275 -26.05 20.43 -11.66
CA PRO A 275 -24.81 19.80 -11.24
C PRO A 275 -23.61 20.75 -11.34
N LEU A 276 -22.58 20.50 -10.53
CA LEU A 276 -21.36 21.32 -10.46
C LEU A 276 -20.65 21.49 -11.83
N VAL A 277 -20.70 20.47 -12.70
CA VAL A 277 -19.87 20.38 -13.92
C VAL A 277 -20.58 20.92 -15.18
N GLU A 278 -21.88 21.24 -15.11
CA GLU A 278 -22.67 21.73 -16.25
C GLU A 278 -23.56 22.92 -15.85
N ASN A 279 -22.96 23.99 -15.34
CA ASN A 279 -23.69 25.21 -14.98
C ASN A 279 -23.35 26.40 -15.88
N HIS A 280 -24.30 27.32 -16.01
CA HIS A 280 -24.30 28.49 -16.89
C HIS A 280 -23.28 29.59 -16.50
N LYS A 281 -22.49 29.39 -15.44
CA LYS A 281 -21.38 30.26 -15.05
C LYS A 281 -20.00 29.71 -15.46
N TYR A 282 -19.93 28.44 -15.89
CA TYR A 282 -18.69 27.77 -16.24
C TYR A 282 -18.67 27.35 -17.72
N THR A 283 -18.06 28.16 -18.58
CA THR A 283 -17.30 27.62 -19.71
C THR A 283 -15.89 27.35 -19.20
N MET A 284 -15.62 26.12 -18.76
CA MET A 284 -14.22 25.69 -18.56
C MET A 284 -13.48 25.91 -19.89
N GLU A 285 -12.31 26.56 -19.85
CA GLU A 285 -11.43 26.53 -21.01
C GLU A 285 -11.13 25.07 -21.35
N GLU A 286 -11.16 24.72 -22.63
CA GLU A 286 -11.00 23.36 -23.18
C GLU A 286 -9.80 22.59 -22.58
N ASN A 287 -8.80 23.31 -22.07
CA ASN A 287 -7.61 22.75 -21.43
C ASN A 287 -7.87 22.12 -20.05
N ASP A 288 -8.80 22.63 -19.25
CA ASP A 288 -9.04 22.14 -17.87
C ASP A 288 -9.91 20.88 -17.88
N LEU A 289 -10.90 20.81 -18.78
CA LEU A 289 -11.69 19.59 -19.02
C LEU A 289 -10.81 18.46 -19.57
N GLN A 290 -9.85 18.79 -20.43
CA GLN A 290 -8.91 17.81 -20.97
C GLN A 290 -7.98 17.29 -19.86
N LEU A 291 -7.51 18.15 -18.96
CA LEU A 291 -6.67 17.77 -17.83
C LEU A 291 -7.40 16.84 -16.84
N ILE A 292 -8.66 17.16 -16.51
CA ILE A 292 -9.49 16.32 -15.61
C ILE A 292 -9.78 14.96 -16.26
N ASN A 293 -10.12 14.94 -17.55
CA ASN A 293 -10.38 13.70 -18.28
C ASN A 293 -9.10 12.85 -18.47
N ASP A 294 -7.96 13.48 -18.70
CA ASP A 294 -6.66 12.79 -18.81
C ASP A 294 -6.20 12.23 -17.46
N LEU A 295 -6.45 12.95 -16.36
CA LEU A 295 -6.22 12.48 -14.99
C LEU A 295 -7.12 11.29 -14.62
N ALA A 296 -8.40 11.35 -14.99
CA ALA A 296 -9.33 10.25 -14.77
C ALA A 296 -8.89 8.99 -15.53
N LYS A 297 -8.52 9.12 -16.80
CA LYS A 297 -8.01 8.01 -17.63
C LYS A 297 -6.69 7.43 -17.12
N LEU A 298 -5.80 8.27 -16.60
CA LEU A 298 -4.54 7.83 -15.97
C LEU A 298 -4.78 7.03 -14.69
N LYS A 299 -5.71 7.49 -13.84
CA LYS A 299 -6.08 6.78 -12.61
C LYS A 299 -6.72 5.42 -12.91
N GLU A 300 -7.60 5.38 -13.90
CA GLU A 300 -8.28 4.15 -14.34
C GLU A 300 -7.29 3.14 -14.96
N SER A 301 -6.33 3.62 -15.76
CA SER A 301 -5.28 2.80 -16.35
C SER A 301 -4.26 2.30 -15.33
N ALA A 302 -3.93 3.10 -14.30
CA ALA A 302 -3.05 2.72 -13.21
C ALA A 302 -3.69 1.70 -12.26
N ALA A 303 -4.99 1.84 -12.01
CA ALA A 303 -5.79 0.86 -11.27
C ALA A 303 -5.87 -0.49 -12.02
N ALA A 304 -6.01 -0.46 -13.35
CA ALA A 304 -5.99 -1.67 -14.18
C ALA A 304 -4.62 -2.39 -14.21
N LEU A 305 -3.53 -1.70 -13.85
CA LEU A 305 -2.16 -2.23 -13.84
C LEU A 305 -1.62 -2.55 -12.43
N ASN A 306 -2.40 -2.34 -11.36
CA ASN A 306 -1.98 -2.54 -9.96
C ASN A 306 -0.64 -1.83 -9.61
N THR A 307 -0.41 -0.65 -10.19
CA THR A 307 0.80 0.16 -9.94
C THR A 307 0.42 1.55 -9.45
N SER A 308 1.03 2.00 -8.34
CA SER A 308 0.89 3.36 -7.80
C SER A 308 1.60 4.37 -8.71
N VAL A 309 0.89 5.45 -9.08
CA VAL A 309 1.48 6.65 -9.68
C VAL A 309 2.01 7.53 -8.55
N LYS A 310 3.32 7.76 -8.50
CA LYS A 310 3.93 8.69 -7.53
C LYS A 310 3.68 10.12 -7.97
N GLU A 311 3.45 11.04 -7.02
CA GLU A 311 3.27 12.48 -7.29
C GLU A 311 4.42 13.08 -8.11
N SER A 312 5.65 12.59 -7.93
CA SER A 312 6.83 13.00 -8.71
C SER A 312 6.75 12.67 -10.20
N ASP A 313 5.91 11.71 -10.58
CA ASP A 313 5.73 11.28 -11.97
C ASP A 313 4.60 12.08 -12.64
N ALA A 314 3.56 12.46 -11.91
CA ALA A 314 2.50 13.38 -12.37
C ALA A 314 3.05 14.79 -12.67
N GLU A 315 3.93 15.29 -11.80
CA GLU A 315 4.58 16.60 -11.96
C GLU A 315 5.62 16.62 -13.09
N LYS A 316 6.20 15.46 -13.44
CA LYS A 316 7.04 15.29 -14.63
C LYS A 316 6.18 15.19 -15.89
N PHE A 317 5.04 14.50 -15.80
CA PHE A 317 4.12 14.34 -16.92
C PHE A 317 3.48 15.69 -17.33
N SER A 318 3.14 16.53 -16.35
CA SER A 318 2.61 17.90 -16.58
C SER A 318 3.62 18.85 -17.25
N LYS A 319 4.92 18.52 -17.23
CA LYS A 319 5.99 19.29 -17.88
C LYS A 319 6.33 18.78 -19.30
N LEU A 320 5.71 17.68 -19.75
CA LEU A 320 5.89 17.13 -21.10
C LEU A 320 4.98 17.82 -22.13
N SER A 321 5.47 17.93 -23.36
CA SER A 321 4.66 18.44 -24.48
C SER A 321 3.53 17.46 -24.85
N PRO A 322 2.44 17.92 -25.48
CA PRO A 322 1.30 17.07 -25.86
C PRO A 322 1.71 15.84 -26.68
N ASN A 323 2.66 16.00 -27.61
CA ASN A 323 3.18 14.90 -28.44
C ASN A 323 3.97 13.87 -27.63
N GLN A 324 4.66 14.28 -26.57
CA GLN A 324 5.40 13.38 -25.68
C GLN A 324 4.46 12.60 -24.76
N ARG A 325 3.39 13.25 -24.27
CA ARG A 325 2.35 12.58 -23.48
C ARG A 325 1.63 11.52 -24.32
N GLN A 326 1.28 11.87 -25.56
CA GLN A 326 0.61 10.94 -26.48
C GLN A 326 1.48 9.71 -26.82
N ALA A 327 2.81 9.90 -26.96
CA ALA A 327 3.75 8.80 -27.20
C ALA A 327 3.82 7.84 -26.00
N ILE A 328 3.90 8.37 -24.78
CA ILE A 328 3.94 7.55 -23.55
C ILE A 328 2.62 6.81 -23.33
N LEU A 329 1.49 7.47 -23.57
CA LEU A 329 0.16 6.84 -23.48
C LEU A 329 -0.02 5.74 -24.54
N SER A 330 0.51 5.93 -25.75
CA SER A 330 0.47 4.92 -26.82
C SER A 330 1.37 3.72 -26.50
N GLU A 331 2.54 3.95 -25.90
CA GLU A 331 3.45 2.89 -25.48
C GLU A 331 2.87 2.05 -24.33
N LEU A 332 2.22 2.70 -23.35
CA LEU A 332 1.50 2.03 -22.26
C LEU A 332 0.29 1.22 -22.77
N ALA A 333 -0.48 1.76 -23.72
CA ALA A 333 -1.59 1.06 -24.35
C ALA A 333 -1.11 -0.16 -25.17
N SER A 334 0.04 -0.08 -25.84
CA SER A 334 0.62 -1.22 -26.56
C SER A 334 1.07 -2.36 -25.64
N GLN A 335 1.45 -2.07 -24.39
CA GLN A 335 1.79 -3.09 -23.39
C GLN A 335 0.56 -3.83 -22.84
N GLN A 336 -0.62 -3.18 -22.84
CA GLN A 336 -1.89 -3.85 -22.54
C GLN A 336 -2.29 -4.85 -23.66
N HIS A 337 -2.04 -4.51 -24.94
CA HIS A 337 -2.38 -5.40 -26.05
C HIS A 337 -1.45 -6.62 -26.18
N HIS A 338 -0.18 -6.54 -25.77
CA HIS A 338 0.71 -7.70 -25.80
C HIS A 338 0.46 -8.75 -24.71
N SER A 339 -0.32 -8.42 -23.67
CA SER A 339 -0.73 -9.38 -22.64
C SER A 339 -2.02 -10.13 -22.99
N SER A 340 -2.71 -9.75 -24.08
CA SER A 340 -4.02 -10.30 -24.47
C SER A 340 -4.00 -11.21 -25.72
N GLU A 341 -2.88 -11.32 -26.43
CA GLU A 341 -2.80 -12.14 -27.65
C GLU A 341 -1.61 -13.10 -27.63
N TYR A 342 -1.72 -14.20 -26.87
CA TYR A 342 -1.03 -15.45 -27.18
C TYR A 342 -1.87 -16.65 -26.71
N HIS A 343 -2.81 -17.05 -27.55
CA HIS A 343 -3.19 -18.45 -27.68
C HIS A 343 -3.12 -18.80 -29.17
N PRO A 344 -2.23 -19.74 -29.54
CA PRO A 344 -2.62 -20.64 -30.60
C PRO A 344 -2.35 -22.11 -30.22
N ASN A 345 -3.42 -22.86 -30.41
CA ASN A 345 -3.41 -24.21 -30.98
C ASN A 345 -2.81 -25.35 -30.15
N LYS A 346 -3.74 -26.02 -29.47
CA LYS A 346 -3.81 -27.49 -29.40
C LYS A 346 -3.58 -28.09 -30.79
N PRO A 347 -2.79 -29.17 -30.90
CA PRO A 347 -3.36 -30.33 -31.58
C PRO A 347 -3.14 -31.63 -30.79
N GLU A 348 -4.22 -32.42 -30.88
CA GLU A 348 -4.27 -33.87 -31.04
C GLU A 348 -3.65 -34.82 -30.00
N ILE A 349 -4.57 -35.68 -29.58
CA ILE A 349 -4.42 -36.88 -28.79
C ILE A 349 -3.75 -37.92 -29.68
N GLU A 350 -2.59 -38.42 -29.29
CA GLU A 350 -2.15 -39.77 -29.65
C GLU A 350 -1.73 -40.50 -28.39
N SER A 351 -2.50 -41.53 -28.05
CA SER A 351 -2.11 -42.59 -27.12
C SER A 351 -0.97 -43.40 -27.74
N PRO A 352 -0.09 -43.96 -26.90
CA PRO A 352 0.36 -45.31 -27.19
C PRO A 352 0.17 -46.24 -25.98
N ASP A 353 -0.41 -47.37 -26.36
CA ASP A 353 -0.54 -48.67 -25.73
C ASP A 353 0.39 -49.00 -24.55
N PHE A 354 -0.25 -49.50 -23.50
CA PHE A 354 0.36 -50.40 -22.53
C PHE A 354 0.52 -51.79 -23.17
N GLU A 355 1.75 -52.28 -23.25
CA GLU A 355 2.03 -53.72 -23.24
C GLU A 355 2.85 -54.07 -21.98
N ILE A 356 2.58 -55.29 -21.50
CA ILE A 356 2.94 -55.90 -20.21
C ILE A 356 4.43 -56.18 -20.07
#